data_AF-A0A2U3A2Q3-F1
#
_entry.id   AF-A0A2U3A2Q3-F1
#
_cell.length_a   1.000
_cell.length_b   1.000
_cell.length_c   1.000
_cell.angle_alpha   90.00
_cell.angle_beta   90.00
_cell.angle_gamma   90.00
#
_symmetry.space_group_name_H-M   'P 1'
#
loop_
_entity.id
_entity.type
_entity.pdbx_description
1 polymer ?
#
loop_
_entity_poly.entity_id
_entity_poly.type
_entity_poly.pdbx_seq_one_letter_code
_entity_poly.pdbx_strand_id
1 'polypeptide(L)'
;AGLRALDVSDVARFMALLDDPDAGVVREAAVALLPSAGALDEERLRGRLAEGRSRAVRVSAFRLFQRHGGLARLRAAVALIGDPDDRLRHAARQAVRRWCPAGRAAVVPGRPCGGGARLRMCRTGWSRSVSCLSGRGSCSASWC
;
A
#
# COMPACT_ATOMS: atom_id res chain seq x y z
N ALA A 1 -11.93 25.55 -0.72
CA ALA A 1 -10.68 26.11 -1.30
C ALA A 1 -9.93 24.96 -1.95
N GLY A 2 -9.45 24.97 -3.19
CA GLY A 2 -9.36 26.03 -4.18
C GLY A 2 -8.17 25.74 -5.08
N LEU A 3 -8.09 24.53 -5.67
CA LEU A 3 -7.06 24.15 -6.64
C LEU A 3 -7.71 23.23 -7.69
N ARG A 4 -8.26 23.85 -8.73
CA ARG A 4 -8.78 23.17 -9.93
C ARG A 4 -7.72 23.27 -11.02
N ALA A 5 -7.32 22.12 -11.55
CA ALA A 5 -6.34 21.90 -12.63
C ALA A 5 -4.99 22.62 -12.45
N LEU A 6 -3.96 21.88 -12.03
CA LEU A 6 -2.58 22.36 -12.09
C LEU A 6 -2.06 22.25 -13.53
N ASP A 7 -1.43 23.31 -14.04
CA ASP A 7 -0.62 23.21 -15.26
C ASP A 7 0.80 22.69 -14.96
N VAL A 8 1.62 22.50 -16.00
CA VAL A 8 2.99 21.98 -15.85
C VAL A 8 3.89 22.91 -15.04
N SER A 9 3.72 24.22 -15.18
CA SER A 9 4.49 25.24 -14.44
C SER A 9 4.11 25.21 -12.95
N ASP A 10 2.82 25.04 -12.67
CA ASP A 10 2.32 24.88 -11.30
C ASP A 10 2.85 23.60 -10.66
N VAL A 11 2.87 22.47 -11.38
CA VAL A 11 3.44 21.21 -10.86
C VAL A 11 4.90 21.40 -10.46
N ALA A 12 5.71 22.04 -11.30
CA ALA A 12 7.11 22.31 -10.98
C ALA A 12 7.26 23.19 -9.74
N ARG A 13 6.45 24.26 -9.63
CA ARG A 13 6.42 25.16 -8.47
C ARG A 13 6.04 24.43 -7.18
N PHE A 14 4.96 23.64 -7.19
CA PHE A 14 4.52 22.90 -6.02
C PHE A 14 5.50 21.77 -5.64
N MET A 15 6.18 21.16 -6.61
CA MET A 15 7.23 20.19 -6.32
C MET A 15 8.41 20.82 -5.55
N ALA A 16 8.77 22.07 -5.83
CA ALA A 16 9.80 22.79 -5.07
C ALA A 16 9.36 23.07 -3.62
N LEU A 17 8.07 23.41 -3.41
CA LEU A 17 7.51 23.67 -2.08
C LEU A 17 7.44 22.43 -1.17
N LEU A 18 7.67 21.23 -1.70
CA LEU A 18 7.82 20.03 -0.88
C LEU A 18 9.12 20.03 -0.05
N ASP A 19 10.05 20.93 -0.31
CA ASP A 19 11.29 21.09 0.48
C ASP A 19 11.27 22.36 1.35
N ASP A 20 10.12 23.02 1.47
CA ASP A 20 9.94 24.18 2.33
C ASP A 20 10.16 23.82 3.82
N PRO A 21 10.82 24.67 4.62
CA PRO A 21 11.00 24.41 6.05
C PRO A 21 9.66 24.38 6.82
N ASP A 22 8.63 25.08 6.34
CA ASP A 22 7.32 25.12 6.96
C ASP A 22 6.51 23.86 6.63
N ALA A 23 6.18 23.07 7.66
CA ALA A 23 5.43 21.84 7.51
C ALA A 23 3.99 22.04 7.01
N GLY A 24 3.40 23.22 7.19
CA GLY A 24 2.11 23.63 6.62
C GLY A 24 2.21 23.81 5.11
N VAL A 25 3.24 24.52 4.63
CA VAL A 25 3.50 24.72 3.19
C VAL A 25 3.70 23.38 2.49
N VAL A 26 4.52 22.49 3.07
CA VAL A 26 4.75 21.14 2.52
C VAL A 26 3.46 20.31 2.43
N ARG A 27 2.53 20.48 3.37
CA ARG A 27 1.23 19.77 3.33
C ARG A 27 0.31 20.33 2.27
N GLU A 28 0.19 21.66 2.17
CA GLU A 28 -0.64 22.31 1.15
C GLU A 28 -0.11 22.03 -0.25
N ALA A 29 1.20 22.09 -0.46
CA ALA A 29 1.83 21.72 -1.72
C ALA A 29 1.55 20.25 -2.08
N ALA A 30 1.62 19.33 -1.11
CA ALA A 30 1.29 17.93 -1.35
C ALA A 30 -0.20 17.74 -1.70
N VAL A 31 -1.11 18.47 -1.04
CA VAL A 31 -2.54 18.45 -1.36
C VAL A 31 -2.80 18.97 -2.77
N ALA A 32 -2.14 20.06 -3.17
CA ALA A 32 -2.19 20.62 -4.51
C ALA A 32 -1.82 19.60 -5.57
N LEU A 33 -0.75 18.83 -5.33
CA LEU A 33 -0.18 17.85 -6.26
C LEU A 33 -0.98 16.54 -6.37
N LEU A 34 -1.91 16.23 -5.44
CA LEU A 34 -2.64 14.96 -5.44
C LEU A 34 -3.38 14.64 -6.75
N PRO A 35 -4.07 15.59 -7.43
CA PRO A 35 -4.75 15.31 -8.70
C PRO A 35 -3.77 14.87 -9.80
N SER A 36 -2.54 15.40 -9.77
CA SER A 36 -1.51 15.15 -10.78
C SER A 36 -0.51 14.07 -10.36
N ALA A 37 -0.71 13.41 -9.21
CA ALA A 37 0.28 12.53 -8.59
C ALA A 37 0.77 11.37 -9.47
N GLY A 38 -0.08 10.87 -10.38
CA GLY A 38 0.29 9.78 -11.30
C GLY A 38 1.19 10.18 -12.46
N ALA A 39 1.43 11.48 -12.67
CA ALA A 39 2.29 12.02 -13.72
C ALA A 39 3.59 12.63 -13.15
N LEU A 40 3.79 12.56 -11.83
CA LEU A 40 4.98 13.11 -11.20
C LEU A 40 6.19 12.21 -11.44
N ASP A 41 7.36 12.83 -11.53
CA ASP A 41 8.64 12.12 -11.61
C ASP A 41 8.88 11.31 -10.33
N GLU A 42 8.86 9.97 -10.48
CA GLU A 42 9.02 9.02 -9.38
C GLU A 42 10.36 9.19 -8.66
N GLU A 43 11.44 9.49 -9.38
CA GLU A 43 12.79 9.55 -8.83
C GLU A 43 12.97 10.81 -7.98
N ARG A 44 12.48 11.94 -8.47
CA ARG A 44 12.42 13.19 -7.70
C ARG A 44 11.57 13.03 -6.44
N LEU A 45 10.45 12.29 -6.52
CA LEU A 45 9.60 12.05 -5.35
C LEU A 45 10.25 11.06 -4.37
N ARG A 46 10.98 10.07 -4.86
CA ARG A 46 11.69 9.07 -4.05
C ARG A 46 12.79 9.69 -3.21
N GLY A 47 13.53 10.66 -3.74
CA GLY A 47 14.56 11.40 -2.99
C GLY A 47 14.02 12.10 -1.72
N ARG A 48 12.71 12.35 -1.66
CA ARG A 48 12.03 12.96 -0.49
C ARG A 48 11.68 11.97 0.61
N LEU A 49 11.90 10.67 0.40
CA LEU A 49 11.71 9.63 1.41
C LEU A 49 12.96 9.37 2.27
N ALA A 50 14.10 10.00 1.96
CA ALA A 50 15.34 9.80 2.70
C ALA A 50 15.21 10.19 4.19
N GLU A 51 15.82 9.42 5.09
CA GLU A 51 15.71 9.61 6.55
C GLU A 51 16.11 11.01 7.03
N GLY A 52 17.08 11.65 6.35
CA GLY A 52 17.51 13.01 6.63
C GLY A 52 16.52 14.12 6.25
N ARG A 53 15.43 13.80 5.54
CA ARG A 53 14.36 14.75 5.23
C ARG A 53 13.44 14.92 6.44
N SER A 54 12.81 16.09 6.56
CA SER A 54 11.85 16.31 7.64
C SER A 54 10.68 15.31 7.56
N ARG A 55 10.08 15.01 8.71
CA ARG A 55 8.91 14.12 8.80
C ARG A 55 7.78 14.56 7.87
N ALA A 56 7.54 15.88 7.75
CA ALA A 56 6.48 16.42 6.91
C ALA A 56 6.73 16.09 5.43
N VAL A 57 7.98 16.23 4.97
CA VAL A 57 8.38 15.89 3.60
C VAL A 57 8.17 14.40 3.31
N ARG A 58 8.64 13.51 4.19
CA ARG A 58 8.49 12.05 4.00
C ARG A 58 7.02 11.62 3.97
N VAL A 59 6.20 12.15 4.87
CA VAL A 59 4.75 11.88 4.90
C VAL A 59 4.05 12.38 3.64
N SER A 60 4.36 13.61 3.21
CA SER A 60 3.78 14.20 1.99
C SER A 60 4.18 13.42 0.73
N ALA A 61 5.46 13.05 0.60
CA ALA A 61 5.93 12.25 -0.52
C ALA A 61 5.28 10.86 -0.55
N PHE A 62 5.17 10.19 0.61
CA PHE A 62 4.48 8.91 0.68
C PHE A 62 3.00 9.02 0.30
N ARG A 63 2.32 10.10 0.69
CA ARG A 63 0.93 10.38 0.31
C ARG A 63 0.77 10.50 -1.21
N LEU A 64 1.72 11.15 -1.89
CA LEU A 64 1.72 11.27 -3.34
C LEU A 64 1.94 9.89 -4.00
N PHE A 65 2.88 9.08 -3.51
CA PHE A 65 3.06 7.70 -3.98
C PHE A 65 1.82 6.81 -3.79
N GLN A 66 1.07 7.00 -2.71
CA GLN A 66 -0.19 6.28 -2.48
C GLN A 66 -1.22 6.58 -3.57
N ARG A 67 -1.23 7.81 -4.11
CA ARG A 67 -2.08 8.21 -5.22
C ARG A 67 -1.53 7.81 -6.59
N HIS A 68 -0.20 7.77 -6.73
CA HIS A 68 0.51 7.28 -7.92
C HIS A 68 0.25 5.78 -8.16
N GLY A 69 0.20 4.98 -7.09
CA GLY A 69 -0.18 3.57 -7.17
C GLY A 69 0.91 2.66 -7.76
N GLY A 70 0.49 1.47 -8.20
CA GLY A 70 1.35 0.51 -8.91
C GLY A 70 2.62 0.10 -8.15
N LEU A 71 3.70 -0.09 -8.91
CA LEU A 71 5.04 -0.40 -8.39
C LEU A 71 5.69 0.79 -7.68
N ALA A 72 5.41 2.03 -8.12
CA ALA A 72 5.92 3.25 -7.48
C ALA A 72 5.54 3.30 -6.00
N ARG A 73 4.25 3.06 -5.70
CA ARG A 73 3.73 2.95 -4.33
C ARG A 73 4.43 1.85 -3.53
N LEU A 74 4.65 0.68 -4.13
CA LEU A 74 5.29 -0.43 -3.45
C LEU A 74 6.75 -0.10 -3.11
N ARG A 75 7.52 0.44 -4.07
CA ARG A 75 8.91 0.84 -3.87
C ARG A 75 9.03 1.88 -2.77
N ALA A 76 8.15 2.88 -2.76
CA ALA A 76 8.07 3.87 -1.69
C ALA A 76 7.74 3.23 -0.32
N ALA A 77 6.81 2.26 -0.27
CA ALA A 77 6.48 1.56 0.95
C ALA A 77 7.64 0.69 1.47
N VAL A 78 8.40 0.04 0.59
CA VAL A 78 9.60 -0.72 0.97
C VAL A 78 10.67 0.20 1.55
N ALA A 79 10.89 1.38 0.94
CA ALA A 79 11.83 2.38 1.44
C ALA A 79 11.51 2.87 2.87
N LEU A 80 10.24 2.81 3.28
CA LEU A 80 9.77 3.30 4.58
C LEU A 80 9.52 2.19 5.62
N ILE A 81 9.85 0.92 5.32
CA ILE A 81 9.49 -0.21 6.21
C ILE A 81 10.24 -0.19 7.56
N GLY A 82 11.34 0.58 7.61
CA GLY A 82 12.17 0.87 8.76
C GLY A 82 12.18 2.34 9.18
N ASP A 83 11.29 3.19 8.64
CA ASP A 83 11.30 4.63 8.95
C ASP A 83 11.22 4.90 10.46
N PRO A 84 11.94 5.90 11.00
CA PRO A 84 11.91 6.21 12.43
C PRO A 84 10.52 6.65 12.92
N ASP A 85 9.65 7.21 12.07
CA ASP A 85 8.27 7.53 12.44
C ASP A 85 7.39 6.27 12.46
N ASP A 86 6.91 5.89 13.64
CA ASP A 86 6.10 4.68 13.85
C ASP A 86 4.85 4.62 12.98
N ARG A 87 4.19 5.76 12.76
CA ARG A 87 2.97 5.82 11.95
C ARG A 87 3.28 5.61 10.48
N LEU A 88 4.34 6.25 9.99
CA LEU A 88 4.80 6.10 8.61
C LEU A 88 5.29 4.67 8.36
N ARG A 89 6.08 4.12 9.28
CA ARG A 89 6.54 2.73 9.25
C ARG A 89 5.38 1.73 9.24
N HIS A 90 4.37 1.96 10.08
CA HIS A 90 3.17 1.13 10.09
C HIS A 90 2.41 1.22 8.77
N ALA A 91 2.17 2.43 8.26
CA ALA A 91 1.47 2.65 7.00
C ALA A 91 2.19 1.99 5.81
N ALA A 92 3.51 2.10 5.78
CA ALA A 92 4.37 1.45 4.79
C ALA A 92 4.25 -0.08 4.82
N ARG A 93 4.37 -0.70 6.01
CA ARG A 93 4.18 -2.15 6.19
C ARG A 93 2.79 -2.60 5.73
N GLN A 94 1.76 -1.81 6.01
CA GLN A 94 0.41 -2.09 5.56
C GLN A 94 0.27 -1.99 4.04
N ALA A 95 0.91 -1.01 3.40
CA ALA A 95 0.90 -0.88 1.94
C ALA A 95 1.60 -2.06 1.24
N VAL A 96 2.72 -2.56 1.79
CA VAL A 96 3.39 -3.78 1.30
C VAL A 96 2.48 -5.00 1.46
N ARG A 97 1.88 -5.19 2.64
CA ARG A 97 0.99 -6.34 2.91
C ARG A 97 -0.25 -6.38 2.00
N ARG A 98 -0.76 -5.21 1.63
CA ARG A 98 -1.93 -5.06 0.75
C ARG A 98 -1.58 -5.01 -0.73
N TRP A 99 -0.30 -5.09 -1.09
CA TRP A 99 0.09 -5.06 -2.48
C TRP A 99 -0.35 -6.35 -3.18
N CYS A 100 -1.01 -6.17 -4.32
CA CYS A 100 -1.37 -7.24 -5.23
C CYS A 100 -0.87 -6.83 -6.62
N PRO A 101 -0.15 -7.69 -7.35
CA PRO A 101 0.23 -7.40 -8.73
C PRO A 101 -1.03 -7.34 -9.59
N ALA A 102 -1.43 -6.13 -10.00
CA ALA A 102 -2.43 -5.96 -11.05
C ALA A 102 -1.78 -6.34 -12.38
N GLY A 103 -1.98 -7.59 -12.81
CA GLY A 103 -1.38 -8.17 -14.00
C GLY A 103 -1.74 -9.65 -14.24
N ARG A 104 -2.49 -10.27 -13.32
CA ARG A 104 -3.27 -11.48 -13.61
C ARG A 104 -4.71 -11.10 -13.33
N ALA A 105 -5.54 -11.03 -14.36
CA ALA A 105 -6.98 -10.94 -14.20
C ALA A 105 -7.40 -11.96 -13.13
N ALA A 106 -7.94 -11.48 -12.01
CA ALA A 106 -8.56 -12.35 -11.02
C ALA A 106 -9.92 -12.81 -11.59
N VAL A 107 -9.87 -13.64 -12.63
CA VAL A 107 -10.82 -14.73 -12.78
C VAL A 107 -10.15 -15.93 -12.12
N VAL A 108 -10.40 -16.06 -10.83
CA VAL A 108 -10.60 -17.38 -10.22
C VAL A 108 -11.93 -17.26 -9.49
N PRO A 109 -13.05 -17.69 -10.09
CA PRO A 109 -14.29 -17.80 -9.35
C PRO A 109 -14.07 -18.84 -8.24
N GLY A 110 -14.38 -18.49 -6.98
CA GLY A 110 -14.46 -19.47 -5.89
C GLY A 110 -13.33 -19.51 -4.87
N ARG A 111 -12.42 -18.53 -4.80
CA ARG A 111 -11.51 -18.42 -3.65
C ARG A 111 -11.87 -17.23 -2.75
N PRO A 112 -12.63 -17.43 -1.66
CA PRO A 112 -12.73 -16.41 -0.62
C PRO A 112 -11.36 -16.23 0.05
N CYS A 113 -10.84 -15.02 -0.02
CA CYS A 113 -9.64 -14.61 0.68
C CYS A 113 -9.95 -14.51 2.19
N GLY A 114 -9.54 -15.52 2.95
CA GLY A 114 -9.47 -15.46 4.42
C GLY A 114 -10.11 -16.64 5.13
N GLY A 115 -9.35 -17.72 5.32
CA GLY A 115 -9.70 -18.81 6.21
C GLY A 115 -8.51 -19.13 7.12
N GLY A 116 -8.50 -18.59 8.33
CA GLY A 116 -7.57 -19.02 9.37
C GLY A 116 -7.91 -20.46 9.76
N ALA A 117 -7.07 -21.41 9.36
CA ALA A 117 -7.21 -22.80 9.78
C ALA A 117 -6.94 -22.90 11.29
N ARG A 118 -7.94 -23.30 12.07
CA ARG A 118 -7.78 -23.70 13.47
C ARG A 118 -7.54 -25.21 13.48
N LEU A 119 -6.32 -25.64 13.74
CA LEU A 119 -6.02 -27.05 13.95
C LEU A 119 -6.63 -27.50 15.29
N ARG A 120 -7.33 -28.64 15.29
CA ARG A 120 -7.77 -29.34 16.50
C ARG A 120 -7.13 -30.72 16.50
N MET A 121 -6.48 -31.08 17.60
CA MET A 121 -5.72 -32.32 17.77
C MET A 121 -6.64 -33.46 18.25
N CYS A 122 -6.58 -34.62 17.60
CA CYS A 122 -7.22 -35.86 18.06
C CYS A 122 -6.15 -36.91 18.40
N ARG A 123 -6.45 -37.77 19.39
CA ARG A 123 -5.49 -38.49 20.23
C ARG A 123 -4.68 -39.61 19.54
N THR A 124 -4.82 -39.85 18.24
CA THR A 124 -4.12 -40.93 17.52
C THR A 124 -3.56 -40.56 16.13
N GLY A 125 -3.51 -39.27 15.75
CA GLY A 125 -2.87 -38.83 14.50
C GLY A 125 -3.55 -37.64 13.82
N TRP A 126 -2.84 -36.95 12.91
CA TRP A 126 -3.31 -35.75 12.22
C TRP A 126 -4.25 -36.11 11.05
N SER A 127 -5.52 -35.74 11.13
CA SER A 127 -6.49 -35.86 10.03
C SER A 127 -6.95 -34.48 9.54
N ARG A 128 -6.94 -34.25 8.22
CA ARG A 128 -7.62 -33.11 7.60
C ARG A 128 -9.12 -33.41 7.51
N SER A 129 -9.94 -32.68 8.26
CA SER A 129 -11.39 -32.65 8.02
C SER A 129 -11.79 -31.26 7.53
N VAL A 130 -12.36 -31.20 6.34
CA VAL A 130 -13.00 -30.00 5.80
C VAL A 130 -14.49 -30.14 6.06
N SER A 131 -15.02 -29.40 7.04
CA SER A 131 -16.46 -29.35 7.26
C SER A 131 -17.08 -28.29 6.36
N CYS A 132 -17.69 -28.71 5.26
CA CYS A 132 -18.59 -27.86 4.47
C CYS A 132 -19.94 -27.79 5.20
N LEU A 133 -20.23 -26.66 5.86
CA LEU A 133 -21.61 -26.34 6.25
C LEU A 133 -22.37 -25.85 5.01
N SER A 134 -22.86 -26.78 4.21
CA SER A 134 -24.11 -26.65 3.43
C SER A 134 -24.38 -27.95 2.67
N GLY A 135 -25.39 -28.70 3.13
CA GLY A 135 -26.23 -29.56 2.30
C GLY A 135 -25.60 -30.80 1.66
N ARG A 136 -25.72 -31.95 2.35
CA ARG A 136 -25.77 -33.34 1.83
C ARG A 136 -24.81 -33.70 0.69
N GLY A 137 -23.72 -34.35 1.05
CA GLY A 137 -22.89 -35.12 0.12
C GLY A 137 -21.59 -35.56 0.78
N SER A 138 -21.58 -36.76 1.37
CA SER A 138 -20.38 -37.37 1.93
C SER A 138 -19.53 -37.93 0.79
N CYS A 139 -18.29 -37.47 0.62
CA CYS A 139 -17.30 -38.17 -0.19
C CYS A 139 -16.18 -38.66 0.73
N SER A 140 -16.20 -39.96 1.04
CA SER A 140 -15.06 -40.65 1.64
C SER A 140 -14.04 -40.94 0.55
N ALA A 141 -12.78 -40.56 0.77
CA ALA A 141 -11.66 -41.09 0.01
C ALA A 141 -10.69 -41.76 0.99
N SER A 142 -10.75 -43.10 1.04
CA SER A 142 -9.72 -43.94 1.63
C SER A 142 -8.56 -44.10 0.65
N TRP A 143 -7.33 -43.91 1.10
CA TRP A 143 -6.15 -44.37 0.37
C TRP A 143 -5.19 -45.05 1.34
N CYS A 144 -4.64 -46.19 0.91
CA CYS A 144 -3.56 -46.93 1.57
C CYS A 144 -2.29 -46.10 1.67
#